data_AF-A0A673YXE2-F1
#
_entry.id   AF-A0A673YXE2-F1
#
_cell.length_a   1.000
_cell.length_b   1.000
_cell.length_c   1.000
_cell.angle_alpha   90.00
_cell.angle_beta   90.00
_cell.angle_gamma   90.00
#
_symmetry.space_group_name_H-M   'P 1'
#
loop_
_entity.id
_entity.type
_entity.pdbx_description
1 polymer ?
#
loop_
_entity_poly.entity_id
_entity_poly.type
_entity_poly.pdbx_seq_one_letter_code
_entity_poly.pdbx_strand_id
1 'polypeptide(L)'
;SCCVFHAQHVQGEVLRSWRFRCPSCRHEVVLDRHGVYLLVENIIDIYKQEESSRSEVPLNPTKVEQLMCEEHDEEKINIYCLSCETPTCSMCSNVYKRQKTVLSDSIAILVAGNDRIQALLSKLEEICRTIQENGHHQKQSRRDKFDGLYAILEERKEELVGRISCQQDDKLDLVHSLMRRHGDHLEGAGQLVGTAIQSNGGATDAGKSQITLHSLTQASNMERPEPGYESMAHFVTNTEDVYVLYLRLFKVATLCLDDSFAHSWHSLNQYHEVVTWNAFQLTGVP
;
A
#
# COMPACT_ATOMS: atom_id res chain seq x y z
N SER A 1 -29.93 -13.78 -35.53
CA SER A 1 -28.81 -14.74 -35.38
C SER A 1 -28.24 -14.84 -33.96
N CYS A 2 -29.03 -14.58 -32.89
CA CYS A 2 -28.54 -14.69 -31.50
C CYS A 2 -29.30 -15.74 -30.65
N CYS A 3 -30.34 -16.39 -31.17
CA CYS A 3 -31.18 -17.33 -30.40
C CYS A 3 -30.99 -18.81 -30.75
N VAL A 4 -30.05 -19.16 -31.65
CA VAL A 4 -29.83 -20.56 -32.06
C VAL A 4 -28.70 -21.25 -31.26
N PHE A 5 -27.95 -20.50 -30.45
CA PHE A 5 -26.71 -21.00 -29.82
C PHE A 5 -26.80 -21.36 -28.33
N HIS A 6 -27.99 -21.37 -27.72
CA HIS A 6 -28.12 -21.64 -26.27
C HIS A 6 -29.17 -22.71 -25.96
N ALA A 7 -29.25 -23.76 -26.78
CA ALA A 7 -30.14 -24.90 -26.57
C ALA A 7 -29.48 -26.25 -26.91
N GLN A 8 -28.18 -26.40 -26.66
CA GLN A 8 -27.45 -27.66 -26.92
C GLN A 8 -26.78 -28.29 -25.69
N HIS A 9 -27.03 -27.80 -24.49
CA HIS A 9 -26.56 -28.47 -23.27
C HIS A 9 -27.66 -28.47 -22.23
N VAL A 10 -28.45 -29.54 -22.20
CA VAL A 10 -28.83 -30.32 -21.00
C VAL A 10 -29.58 -31.55 -21.53
N GLN A 11 -28.88 -32.67 -21.64
CA GLN A 11 -29.49 -34.00 -21.69
C GLN A 11 -29.98 -34.36 -20.29
N GLY A 12 -31.21 -34.88 -20.21
CA GLY A 12 -31.71 -35.60 -19.05
C GLY A 12 -32.72 -34.80 -18.22
N GLU A 13 -34.00 -34.95 -18.55
CA GLU A 13 -35.04 -35.49 -17.66
C GLU A 13 -36.44 -35.13 -18.18
N VAL A 14 -37.36 -36.07 -17.97
CA VAL A 14 -38.68 -36.15 -18.58
C VAL A 14 -39.71 -35.31 -17.80
N LEU A 15 -40.66 -34.71 -18.53
CA LEU A 15 -41.98 -34.22 -18.11
C LEU A 15 -42.05 -33.04 -17.12
N ARG A 16 -41.80 -31.80 -17.60
CA ARG A 16 -42.59 -30.62 -17.20
C ARG A 16 -42.78 -29.69 -18.40
N SER A 17 -44.00 -29.19 -18.56
CA SER A 17 -44.35 -28.10 -19.47
C SER A 17 -43.30 -26.98 -19.35
N TRP A 18 -42.53 -26.75 -20.41
CA TRP A 18 -41.41 -25.82 -20.38
C TRP A 18 -41.96 -24.40 -20.49
N ARG A 19 -41.95 -23.69 -19.36
CA ARG A 19 -42.28 -22.27 -19.29
C ARG A 19 -41.00 -21.48 -19.47
N PHE A 20 -40.98 -20.60 -20.47
CA PHE A 20 -39.87 -19.69 -20.68
C PHE A 20 -40.38 -18.26 -20.64
N ARG A 21 -39.52 -17.35 -20.18
CA ARG A 21 -39.83 -15.92 -20.17
C ARG A 21 -39.16 -15.24 -21.34
N CYS A 22 -39.93 -14.43 -22.06
CA CYS A 22 -39.39 -13.57 -23.09
C CYS A 22 -38.32 -12.65 -22.47
N PRO A 23 -37.06 -12.63 -22.97
CA PRO A 23 -36.00 -11.77 -22.43
C PRO A 23 -36.31 -10.27 -22.51
N SER A 24 -37.16 -9.87 -23.47
CA SER A 24 -37.48 -8.48 -23.74
C SER A 24 -38.71 -7.96 -22.96
N CYS A 25 -39.79 -8.75 -22.88
CA CYS A 25 -41.03 -8.31 -22.24
C CYS A 25 -41.41 -9.10 -20.98
N ARG A 26 -40.59 -10.09 -20.58
CA ARG A 26 -40.75 -10.95 -19.40
C ARG A 26 -42.07 -11.74 -19.30
N HIS A 27 -42.91 -11.72 -20.34
CA HIS A 27 -44.11 -12.53 -20.43
C HIS A 27 -43.76 -14.03 -20.46
N GLU A 28 -44.53 -14.83 -19.73
CA GLU A 28 -44.29 -16.27 -19.55
C GLU A 28 -45.08 -17.04 -20.59
N VAL A 29 -44.37 -17.72 -21.48
CA VAL A 29 -44.95 -18.50 -22.56
C VAL A 29 -44.77 -19.98 -22.25
N VAL A 30 -45.84 -20.75 -22.41
CA VAL A 30 -45.88 -22.18 -22.14
C VAL A 30 -45.91 -22.92 -23.46
N LEU A 31 -44.84 -23.67 -23.78
CA LEU A 31 -44.84 -24.54 -24.95
C LEU A 31 -45.45 -25.89 -24.61
N ASP A 32 -46.24 -26.41 -25.57
CA ASP A 32 -46.83 -27.73 -25.47
C ASP A 32 -45.78 -28.83 -25.67
N ARG A 33 -46.15 -30.10 -25.45
CA ARG A 33 -45.25 -31.27 -25.35
C ARG A 33 -44.38 -31.54 -26.59
N HIS A 34 -44.64 -30.88 -27.70
CA HIS A 34 -43.91 -31.00 -28.97
C HIS A 34 -42.79 -29.95 -29.14
N GLY A 35 -42.61 -29.03 -28.17
CA GLY A 35 -41.54 -28.04 -28.18
C GLY A 35 -41.56 -27.11 -29.40
N VAL A 36 -40.39 -26.55 -29.71
CA VAL A 36 -40.16 -25.51 -30.74
C VAL A 36 -40.27 -26.06 -32.19
N TYR A 37 -40.48 -27.38 -32.36
CA TYR A 37 -40.40 -28.08 -33.64
C TYR A 37 -41.53 -27.79 -34.63
N LEU A 38 -42.63 -27.16 -34.20
CA LEU A 38 -43.77 -26.81 -35.07
C LEU A 38 -43.87 -25.30 -35.38
N LEU A 39 -42.86 -24.50 -35.04
CA LEU A 39 -42.88 -23.05 -35.35
C LEU A 39 -42.87 -22.76 -36.85
N VAL A 40 -42.27 -23.63 -37.67
CA VAL A 40 -42.21 -23.39 -39.13
C VAL A 40 -43.56 -23.68 -39.79
N GLU A 41 -44.25 -24.76 -39.39
CA GLU A 41 -45.57 -25.10 -39.94
C GLU A 41 -46.65 -24.10 -39.52
N ASN A 42 -46.65 -23.64 -38.25
CA ASN A 42 -47.57 -22.59 -37.80
C ASN A 42 -47.37 -21.25 -38.54
N ILE A 43 -46.13 -20.88 -38.87
CA ILE A 43 -45.87 -19.65 -39.63
C ILE A 43 -46.36 -19.83 -41.08
N ILE A 44 -46.11 -20.98 -41.71
CA ILE A 44 -46.56 -21.27 -43.08
C ILE A 44 -48.10 -21.28 -43.18
N ASP A 45 -48.79 -21.83 -42.19
CA ASP A 45 -50.27 -21.89 -42.20
C ASP A 45 -50.92 -20.53 -41.96
N ILE A 46 -50.30 -19.64 -41.16
CA ILE A 46 -50.74 -18.24 -41.01
C ILE A 46 -50.62 -17.50 -42.35
N TYR A 47 -49.49 -17.64 -43.05
CA TYR A 47 -49.32 -17.00 -44.37
C TYR A 47 -50.21 -17.62 -45.46
N LYS A 48 -50.48 -18.93 -45.42
CA LYS A 48 -51.42 -19.58 -46.36
C LYS A 48 -52.88 -19.17 -46.11
N GLN A 49 -53.28 -18.96 -44.86
CA GLN A 49 -54.62 -18.43 -44.53
C GLN A 49 -54.79 -16.97 -44.97
N GLU A 50 -53.74 -16.14 -44.88
CA GLU A 50 -53.74 -14.77 -45.45
C GLU A 50 -53.81 -14.76 -46.98
N GLU A 51 -53.23 -15.76 -47.65
CA GLU A 51 -53.29 -15.89 -49.11
C GLU A 51 -54.66 -16.37 -49.60
N SER A 52 -55.29 -17.31 -48.88
CA SER A 52 -56.63 -17.82 -49.20
C SER A 52 -57.75 -16.80 -48.91
N SER A 53 -57.53 -15.84 -48.01
CA SER A 53 -58.49 -14.76 -47.72
C SER A 53 -58.35 -13.54 -48.66
N ARG A 54 -57.29 -13.50 -49.50
CA ARG A 54 -57.09 -12.46 -50.53
C ARG A 54 -57.70 -12.77 -51.89
N SER A 55 -58.17 -14.00 -52.11
CA SER A 55 -58.65 -14.45 -53.43
C SER A 55 -60.15 -14.74 -53.42
N GLU A 56 -60.99 -13.75 -53.10
CA GLU A 56 -62.38 -13.70 -53.53
C GLU A 56 -62.94 -12.28 -53.30
N VAL A 57 -62.71 -11.37 -54.26
CA VAL A 57 -63.47 -10.12 -54.36
C VAL A 57 -64.01 -9.99 -55.79
N PRO A 58 -65.32 -10.12 -56.00
CA PRO A 58 -65.96 -9.80 -57.28
C PRO A 58 -65.86 -8.30 -57.55
N LEU A 59 -65.48 -7.97 -58.78
CA LEU A 59 -65.47 -6.61 -59.32
C LEU A 59 -66.87 -5.96 -59.18
N ASN A 60 -67.00 -4.94 -58.34
CA ASN A 60 -68.09 -3.97 -58.41
C ASN A 60 -67.56 -2.55 -58.08
N PRO A 61 -67.76 -1.54 -58.95
CA PRO A 61 -67.14 -0.23 -58.82
C PRO A 61 -68.09 0.77 -58.13
N THR A 62 -68.18 0.79 -56.80
CA THR A 62 -68.88 1.91 -56.13
C THR A 62 -68.48 2.10 -54.66
N LYS A 63 -68.14 3.36 -54.34
CA LYS A 63 -67.79 3.96 -53.03
C LYS A 63 -66.40 3.63 -52.48
N VAL A 64 -65.48 4.58 -52.70
CA VAL A 64 -64.33 4.78 -51.80
C VAL A 64 -64.91 5.22 -50.45
N GLU A 65 -65.10 4.30 -49.52
CA GLU A 65 -65.30 4.64 -48.11
C GLU A 65 -64.10 5.49 -47.68
N GLN A 66 -64.35 6.78 -47.41
CA GLN A 66 -63.32 7.67 -46.90
C GLN A 66 -62.99 7.24 -45.48
N LEU A 67 -61.82 6.64 -45.28
CA LEU A 67 -61.30 6.26 -43.97
C LEU A 67 -61.18 7.54 -43.13
N MET A 68 -61.98 7.64 -42.08
CA MET A 68 -61.94 8.74 -41.11
C MET A 68 -60.96 8.37 -39.99
N CYS A 69 -60.34 9.38 -39.39
CA CYS A 69 -59.41 9.17 -38.28
C CYS A 69 -60.15 8.74 -37.02
N GLU A 70 -59.71 7.67 -36.37
CA GLU A 70 -60.33 7.13 -35.14
C GLU A 70 -60.27 8.10 -33.93
N GLU A 71 -59.32 9.04 -33.93
CA GLU A 71 -59.20 10.06 -32.86
C GLU A 71 -59.80 11.41 -33.25
N HIS A 72 -60.02 11.64 -34.54
CA HIS A 72 -60.49 12.92 -35.08
C HIS A 72 -61.59 12.65 -36.11
N ASP A 73 -62.83 12.51 -35.62
CA ASP A 73 -64.00 12.10 -36.42
C ASP A 73 -64.29 13.00 -37.63
N GLU A 74 -63.80 14.25 -37.63
CA GLU A 74 -63.96 15.22 -38.72
C GLU A 74 -62.84 15.16 -39.78
N GLU A 75 -61.74 14.45 -39.48
CA GLU A 75 -60.54 14.40 -40.33
C GLU A 75 -60.48 13.13 -41.16
N LYS A 76 -60.22 13.32 -42.46
CA LYS A 76 -60.00 12.21 -43.41
C LYS A 76 -58.55 11.74 -43.34
N ILE A 77 -58.35 10.43 -43.32
CA ILE A 77 -57.03 9.82 -43.47
C ILE A 77 -56.63 9.95 -44.95
N ASN A 78 -55.78 10.92 -45.26
CA ASN A 78 -55.32 11.21 -46.62
C ASN A 78 -53.80 11.45 -46.73
N ILE A 79 -53.05 11.30 -45.63
CA ILE A 79 -51.60 11.51 -45.58
C ILE A 79 -50.92 10.20 -45.20
N TYR A 80 -49.92 9.77 -45.97
CA TYR A 80 -49.10 8.61 -45.61
C TYR A 80 -47.77 9.08 -45.01
N CYS A 81 -47.48 8.68 -43.77
CA CYS A 81 -46.24 9.05 -43.10
C CYS A 81 -45.13 8.07 -43.46
N LEU A 82 -44.16 8.49 -44.29
CA LEU A 82 -43.03 7.64 -44.69
C LEU A 82 -42.11 7.25 -43.52
N SER A 83 -42.08 8.02 -42.43
CA SER A 83 -41.27 7.68 -41.25
C SER A 83 -41.93 6.67 -40.32
N CYS A 84 -43.25 6.53 -40.37
CA CYS A 84 -44.02 5.61 -39.53
C CYS A 84 -44.61 4.46 -40.35
N GLU A 85 -44.53 4.55 -41.69
CA GLU A 85 -45.10 3.61 -42.66
C GLU A 85 -46.61 3.38 -42.48
N THR A 86 -47.31 4.39 -41.95
CA THR A 86 -48.75 4.34 -41.63
C THR A 86 -49.54 5.51 -42.21
N PRO A 87 -50.79 5.29 -42.65
CA PRO A 87 -51.69 6.36 -43.07
C PRO A 87 -52.24 7.10 -41.83
N THR A 88 -52.27 8.43 -41.89
CA THR A 88 -52.60 9.35 -40.79
C THR A 88 -53.43 10.53 -41.31
N CYS A 89 -54.16 11.20 -40.43
CA CYS A 89 -54.78 12.50 -40.75
C CYS A 89 -53.80 13.67 -40.55
N SER A 90 -54.23 14.88 -40.92
CA SER A 90 -53.38 16.07 -40.84
C SER A 90 -53.14 16.51 -39.39
N MET A 91 -54.17 16.37 -38.54
CA MET A 91 -54.09 16.71 -37.12
C MET A 91 -53.13 15.80 -36.35
N CYS A 92 -53.25 14.47 -36.49
CA CYS A 92 -52.32 13.50 -35.89
C CYS A 92 -50.87 13.73 -36.36
N SER A 93 -50.67 14.06 -37.65
CA SER A 93 -49.33 14.37 -38.18
C SER A 93 -48.70 15.59 -37.49
N ASN A 94 -49.48 16.65 -37.26
CA ASN A 94 -49.00 17.86 -36.60
C ASN A 94 -48.72 17.64 -35.11
N VAL A 95 -49.59 16.90 -34.41
CA VAL A 95 -49.38 16.51 -33.00
C VAL A 95 -48.12 15.68 -32.86
N TYR A 96 -47.94 14.65 -33.68
CA TYR A 96 -46.76 13.79 -33.67
C TYR A 96 -45.48 14.57 -33.94
N LYS A 97 -45.46 15.45 -34.96
CA LYS A 97 -44.29 16.30 -35.26
C LYS A 97 -43.93 17.17 -34.06
N ARG A 98 -44.91 17.80 -33.42
CA ARG A 98 -44.69 18.65 -32.24
C ARG A 98 -44.21 17.84 -31.03
N GLN A 99 -44.77 16.65 -30.79
CA GLN A 99 -44.28 15.77 -29.72
C GLN A 99 -42.85 15.29 -30.00
N LYS A 100 -42.53 14.95 -31.25
CA LYS A 100 -41.19 14.56 -31.67
C LYS A 100 -40.16 15.67 -31.44
N THR A 101 -40.49 16.93 -31.76
CA THR A 101 -39.59 18.06 -31.49
C THR A 101 -39.41 18.27 -29.98
N VAL A 102 -40.49 18.28 -29.20
CA VAL A 102 -40.42 18.44 -27.74
C VAL A 102 -39.59 17.32 -27.09
N LEU A 103 -39.77 16.08 -27.54
CA LEU A 103 -38.98 14.95 -27.07
C LEU A 103 -37.51 15.09 -27.46
N SER A 104 -37.22 15.49 -28.71
CA SER A 104 -35.86 15.72 -29.19
C SER A 104 -35.15 16.83 -28.38
N ASP A 105 -35.84 17.93 -28.11
CA ASP A 105 -35.33 19.03 -27.30
C ASP A 105 -35.09 18.59 -25.85
N SER A 106 -36.01 17.79 -25.29
CA SER A 106 -35.86 17.22 -23.94
C SER A 106 -34.66 16.27 -23.86
N ILE A 107 -34.44 15.44 -24.89
CA ILE A 107 -33.26 14.57 -24.99
C ILE A 107 -31.99 15.43 -25.06
N ALA A 108 -31.97 16.50 -25.86
CA ALA A 108 -30.81 17.38 -25.97
C ALA A 108 -30.44 18.03 -24.63
N ILE A 109 -31.43 18.49 -23.85
CA ILE A 109 -31.21 19.04 -22.51
C ILE A 109 -30.65 17.98 -21.55
N LEU A 110 -31.18 16.75 -21.60
CA LEU A 110 -30.69 15.64 -20.78
C LEU A 110 -29.24 15.26 -21.13
N VAL A 111 -28.91 15.21 -22.41
CA VAL A 111 -27.53 14.94 -22.86
C VAL A 111 -26.59 16.01 -22.35
N ALA A 112 -26.92 17.30 -22.49
CA ALA A 112 -26.12 18.39 -21.95
C ALA A 112 -25.99 18.35 -20.42
N GLY A 113 -27.06 17.92 -19.72
CA GLY A 113 -27.04 17.68 -18.28
C GLY A 113 -26.07 16.56 -17.89
N ASN A 114 -26.09 15.45 -18.63
CA ASN A 114 -25.17 14.32 -18.43
C ASN A 114 -23.72 14.73 -18.69
N ASP A 115 -23.44 15.47 -19.76
CA ASP A 115 -22.09 15.98 -20.05
C ASP A 115 -21.55 16.84 -18.90
N ARG A 116 -22.40 17.67 -18.29
CA ARG A 116 -22.04 18.47 -17.13
C ARG A 116 -21.75 17.62 -15.89
N ILE A 117 -22.53 16.58 -15.65
CA ILE A 117 -22.29 15.64 -14.54
C ILE A 117 -20.98 14.87 -14.78
N GLN A 118 -20.76 14.40 -16.01
CA GLN A 118 -19.52 13.73 -16.42
C GLN A 118 -18.30 14.61 -16.14
N ALA A 119 -18.35 15.90 -16.54
CA ALA A 119 -17.28 16.85 -16.28
C ALA A 119 -17.04 17.08 -14.77
N LEU A 120 -18.12 17.14 -13.97
CA LEU A 120 -18.01 17.26 -12.52
C LEU A 120 -17.35 16.01 -11.90
N LEU A 121 -17.73 14.81 -12.34
CA LEU A 121 -17.13 13.57 -11.89
C LEU A 121 -15.63 13.53 -12.19
N SER A 122 -15.21 13.87 -13.42
CA SER A 122 -13.80 13.95 -13.77
C SER A 122 -13.02 14.94 -12.90
N LYS A 123 -13.62 16.08 -12.56
CA LYS A 123 -13.00 17.06 -11.66
C LYS A 123 -12.87 16.52 -10.23
N LEU A 124 -13.89 15.82 -9.72
CA LEU A 124 -13.84 15.21 -8.39
C LEU A 124 -12.78 14.12 -8.32
N GLU A 125 -12.65 13.29 -9.37
CA GLU A 125 -11.59 12.29 -9.47
C GLU A 125 -10.19 12.93 -9.46
N GLU A 126 -10.00 14.04 -10.14
CA GLU A 126 -8.75 14.82 -10.11
C GLU A 126 -8.44 15.38 -8.73
N ILE A 127 -9.44 15.94 -8.04
CA ILE A 127 -9.30 16.41 -6.66
C ILE A 127 -8.90 15.26 -5.74
N CYS A 128 -9.54 14.09 -5.87
CA CYS A 128 -9.20 12.91 -5.08
C CYS A 128 -7.74 12.49 -5.31
N ARG A 129 -7.28 12.39 -6.56
CA ARG A 129 -5.87 12.08 -6.88
C ARG A 129 -4.94 13.11 -6.26
N THR A 130 -5.24 14.40 -6.42
CA THR A 130 -4.42 15.48 -5.87
C THR A 130 -4.34 15.44 -4.35
N ILE A 131 -5.45 15.13 -3.66
CA ILE A 131 -5.47 14.96 -2.20
C ILE A 131 -4.59 13.78 -1.78
N GLN A 132 -4.66 12.65 -2.49
CA GLN A 132 -3.84 11.47 -2.21
C GLN A 132 -2.35 11.76 -2.41
N GLU A 133 -1.97 12.37 -3.52
CA GLU A 133 -0.59 12.74 -3.83
C GLU A 133 -0.03 13.73 -2.81
N ASN A 134 -0.78 14.78 -2.48
CA ASN A 134 -0.40 15.75 -1.45
C ASN A 134 -0.26 15.11 -0.07
N GLY A 135 -1.21 14.24 0.29
CA GLY A 135 -1.17 13.49 1.54
C GLY A 135 0.07 12.59 1.61
N HIS A 136 0.36 11.85 0.54
CA HIS A 136 1.54 11.01 0.45
C HIS A 136 2.83 11.83 0.56
N HIS A 137 2.93 12.94 -0.18
CA HIS A 137 4.09 13.83 -0.16
C HIS A 137 4.34 14.43 1.23
N GLN A 138 3.29 14.89 1.92
CA GLN A 138 3.43 15.40 3.29
C GLN A 138 3.84 14.31 4.28
N LYS A 139 3.25 13.12 4.18
CA LYS A 139 3.65 11.96 5.00
C LYS A 139 5.12 11.61 4.78
N GLN A 140 5.58 11.56 3.54
CA GLN A 140 6.98 11.28 3.21
C GLN A 140 7.92 12.37 3.74
N SER A 141 7.61 13.64 3.50
CA SER A 141 8.43 14.76 3.98
C SER A 141 8.55 14.78 5.51
N ARG A 142 7.53 14.33 6.25
CA ARG A 142 7.62 14.18 7.70
C ARG A 142 8.54 13.01 8.09
N ARG A 143 8.40 11.85 7.43
CA ARG A 143 9.29 10.71 7.64
C ARG A 143 10.75 11.08 7.40
N ASP A 144 11.07 11.68 6.25
CA ASP A 144 12.44 12.07 5.88
C ASP A 144 13.10 12.98 6.93
N LYS A 145 12.34 13.88 7.55
CA LYS A 145 12.84 14.75 8.62
C LYS A 145 13.16 13.97 9.89
N PHE A 146 12.32 13.01 10.28
CA PHE A 146 12.60 12.14 11.42
C PHE A 146 13.78 11.21 11.13
N ASP A 147 13.85 10.63 9.94
CA ASP A 147 14.96 9.78 9.51
C ASP A 147 16.30 10.55 9.54
N GLY A 148 16.29 11.82 9.11
CA GLY A 148 17.45 12.70 9.25
C GLY A 148 17.86 12.95 10.71
N LEU A 149 16.90 13.10 11.64
CA LEU A 149 17.21 13.23 13.07
C LEU A 149 17.79 11.94 13.64
N TYR A 150 17.27 10.77 13.26
CA TYR A 150 17.81 9.48 13.66
C TYR A 150 19.24 9.30 13.17
N ALA A 151 19.53 9.66 11.93
CA ALA A 151 20.87 9.57 11.37
C ALA A 151 21.89 10.42 12.16
N ILE A 152 21.52 11.66 12.53
CA ILE A 152 22.38 12.54 13.35
C ILE A 152 22.60 11.93 14.74
N LEU A 153 21.56 11.36 15.35
CA LEU A 153 21.67 10.73 16.66
C LEU A 153 22.58 9.50 16.61
N GLU A 154 22.46 8.67 15.57
CA GLU A 154 23.31 7.50 15.38
C GLU A 154 24.77 7.92 15.16
N GLU A 155 25.02 8.91 14.31
CA GLU A 155 26.37 9.46 14.08
C GLU A 155 27.01 9.93 15.39
N ARG A 156 26.27 10.67 16.22
CA ARG A 156 26.78 11.13 17.52
C ARG A 156 27.02 9.98 18.48
N LYS A 157 26.14 8.99 18.52
CA LYS A 157 26.35 7.78 19.32
C LYS A 157 27.63 7.06 18.89
N GLU A 158 27.84 6.84 17.60
CA GLU A 158 29.04 6.22 17.06
C GLU A 158 30.30 7.01 17.41
N GLU A 159 30.25 8.35 17.30
CA GLU A 159 31.35 9.24 17.68
C GLU A 159 31.70 9.10 19.18
N LEU A 160 30.71 9.15 20.07
CA LEU A 160 30.94 9.04 21.52
C LEU A 160 31.50 7.66 21.89
N VAL A 161 30.92 6.58 21.36
CA VAL A 161 31.39 5.22 21.59
C VAL A 161 32.81 5.05 21.05
N GLY A 162 33.08 5.55 19.85
CA GLY A 162 34.41 5.52 19.23
C GLY A 162 35.46 6.22 20.09
N ARG A 163 35.14 7.37 20.70
CA ARG A 163 36.04 8.07 21.63
C ARG A 163 36.34 7.26 22.89
N ILE A 164 35.35 6.57 23.44
CA ILE A 164 35.55 5.68 24.60
C ILE A 164 36.47 4.52 24.21
N SER A 165 36.23 3.88 23.06
CA SER A 165 37.06 2.79 22.54
C SER A 165 38.50 3.24 22.31
N CYS A 166 38.74 4.37 21.65
CA CYS A 166 40.09 4.89 21.46
C CYS A 166 40.82 5.13 22.78
N GLN A 167 40.17 5.77 23.76
CA GLN A 167 40.80 5.99 25.07
C GLN A 167 41.06 4.67 25.81
N GLN A 168 40.16 3.68 25.67
CA GLN A 168 40.38 2.35 26.23
C GLN A 168 41.59 1.67 25.61
N ASP A 169 41.72 1.71 24.28
CA ASP A 169 42.82 1.14 23.52
C ASP A 169 44.15 1.82 23.90
N ASP A 170 44.20 3.15 23.91
CA ASP A 170 45.37 3.92 24.34
C ASP A 170 45.81 3.53 25.77
N LYS A 171 44.82 3.34 26.66
CA LYS A 171 45.09 2.93 28.04
C LYS A 171 45.68 1.54 28.13
N LEU A 172 45.09 0.59 27.41
CA LEU A 172 45.56 -0.79 27.34
C LEU A 172 46.95 -0.87 26.71
N ASP A 173 47.21 -0.10 25.65
CA ASP A 173 48.50 -0.05 24.98
C ASP A 173 49.61 0.44 25.91
N LEU A 174 49.35 1.48 26.71
CA LEU A 174 50.30 1.93 27.72
C LEU A 174 50.57 0.82 28.74
N VAL A 175 49.53 0.19 29.30
CA VAL A 175 49.67 -0.86 30.30
C VAL A 175 50.41 -2.07 29.74
N HIS A 176 50.08 -2.52 28.52
CA HIS A 176 50.78 -3.60 27.85
C HIS A 176 52.25 -3.25 27.54
N SER A 177 52.56 -2.00 27.19
CA SER A 177 53.93 -1.55 27.00
C SER A 177 54.74 -1.59 28.29
N LEU A 178 54.14 -1.18 29.42
CA LEU A 178 54.74 -1.25 30.75
C LEU A 178 54.97 -2.70 31.15
N MET A 179 53.98 -3.58 30.96
CA MET A 179 54.13 -5.02 31.24
C MET A 179 55.28 -5.65 30.45
N ARG A 180 55.43 -5.32 29.16
CA ARG A 180 56.55 -5.79 28.34
C ARG A 180 57.89 -5.31 28.87
N ARG A 181 58.06 -4.00 29.11
CA ARG A 181 59.29 -3.44 29.67
C ARG A 181 59.65 -4.09 31.00
N HIS A 182 58.65 -4.26 31.87
CA HIS A 182 58.83 -4.88 33.18
C HIS A 182 59.20 -6.37 33.06
N GLY A 183 58.62 -7.07 32.09
CA GLY A 183 58.99 -8.44 31.72
C GLY A 183 60.43 -8.56 31.22
N ASP A 184 60.85 -7.69 30.29
CA ASP A 184 62.22 -7.66 29.75
C ASP A 184 63.25 -7.38 30.85
N HIS A 185 62.93 -6.44 31.76
CA HIS A 185 63.78 -6.17 32.92
C HIS A 185 63.90 -7.38 33.85
N LEU A 186 62.79 -8.08 34.12
CA LEU A 186 62.80 -9.28 34.95
C LEU A 186 63.61 -10.41 34.30
N GLU A 187 63.48 -10.60 32.98
CA GLU A 187 64.25 -11.58 32.23
C GLU A 187 65.75 -11.25 32.28
N GLY A 188 66.13 -9.99 32.02
CA GLY A 188 67.53 -9.54 32.10
C GLY A 188 68.12 -9.73 33.50
N ALA A 189 67.37 -9.37 34.55
CA ALA A 189 67.78 -9.63 35.93
C ALA A 189 67.92 -11.14 36.22
N GLY A 190 67.01 -11.96 35.71
CA GLY A 190 67.05 -13.41 35.82
C GLY A 190 68.28 -14.03 35.14
N GLN A 191 68.64 -13.55 33.94
CA GLN A 191 69.85 -13.96 33.24
C GLN A 191 71.12 -13.61 34.02
N LEU A 192 71.21 -12.39 34.55
CA LEU A 192 72.35 -11.96 35.39
C LEU A 192 72.51 -12.85 36.63
N VAL A 193 71.41 -13.18 37.31
CA VAL A 193 71.41 -14.12 38.44
C VAL A 193 71.82 -15.52 37.98
N GLY A 194 71.31 -15.99 36.83
CA GLY A 194 71.67 -17.29 36.25
C GLY A 194 73.17 -17.40 35.94
N THR A 195 73.75 -16.39 35.30
CA THR A 195 75.20 -16.33 35.01
C THR A 195 76.01 -16.28 36.30
N ALA A 196 75.56 -15.55 37.32
CA ALA A 196 76.21 -15.50 38.62
C ALA A 196 76.27 -16.87 39.30
N ILE A 197 75.16 -17.63 39.26
CA ILE A 197 75.08 -19.00 39.79
C ILE A 197 76.03 -19.94 39.02
N GLN A 198 76.09 -19.84 37.69
CA GLN A 198 76.98 -20.67 36.86
C GLN A 198 78.47 -20.30 37.05
N SER A 199 78.77 -19.02 37.32
CA SER A 199 80.13 -18.54 37.62
C SER A 199 80.63 -18.87 39.04
N ASN A 200 79.78 -19.47 39.88
CA ASN A 200 80.07 -19.84 41.28
C ASN A 200 81.10 -20.99 41.42
N GLY A 201 81.87 -21.26 40.35
CA GLY A 201 83.14 -21.96 40.41
C GLY A 201 84.32 -21.11 40.90
N GLY A 202 84.18 -19.78 41.14
CA GLY A 202 85.32 -19.02 41.67
C GLY A 202 85.24 -17.50 41.92
N ALA A 203 84.08 -16.85 42.06
CA ALA A 203 84.02 -15.39 42.26
C ALA A 203 83.60 -14.95 43.68
N THR A 204 84.37 -14.01 44.26
CA THR A 204 84.27 -13.41 45.60
C THR A 204 82.97 -12.64 45.89
N ASP A 205 82.61 -12.48 47.18
CA ASP A 205 81.42 -11.80 47.73
C ASP A 205 81.05 -10.45 47.09
N ALA A 206 82.01 -9.70 46.56
CA ALA A 206 81.77 -8.42 45.88
C ALA A 206 80.85 -8.53 44.64
N GLY A 207 80.94 -9.61 43.87
CA GLY A 207 80.08 -9.81 42.69
C GLY A 207 78.60 -10.04 43.04
N LYS A 208 78.34 -10.75 44.15
CA LYS A 208 76.99 -11.02 44.66
C LYS A 208 76.32 -9.74 45.20
N SER A 209 77.09 -8.88 45.86
CA SER A 209 76.60 -7.57 46.33
C SER A 209 76.25 -6.63 45.17
N GLN A 210 77.02 -6.66 44.07
CA GLN A 210 76.78 -5.80 42.91
C GLN A 210 75.50 -6.18 42.13
N ILE A 211 75.20 -7.47 42.02
CA ILE A 211 73.96 -7.97 41.38
C ILE A 211 72.74 -7.56 42.21
N THR A 212 72.77 -7.79 43.53
CA THR A 212 71.66 -7.45 44.44
C THR A 212 71.36 -5.95 44.41
N LEU A 213 72.40 -5.10 44.38
CA LEU A 213 72.27 -3.65 44.30
C LEU A 213 71.69 -3.19 42.97
N HIS A 214 72.11 -3.79 41.85
CA HIS A 214 71.58 -3.46 40.52
C HIS A 214 70.08 -3.80 40.43
N SER A 215 69.67 -4.96 40.93
CA SER A 215 68.26 -5.39 40.95
C SER A 215 67.36 -4.50 41.82
N LEU A 216 67.84 -4.09 43.01
CA LEU A 216 67.13 -3.17 43.90
C LEU A 216 67.00 -1.75 43.30
N THR A 217 68.03 -1.30 42.58
CA THR A 217 68.04 0.00 41.90
C THR A 217 67.12 0.01 40.69
N GLN A 218 66.96 -1.11 39.98
CA GLN A 218 65.97 -1.24 38.91
C GLN A 218 64.53 -1.25 39.44
N ALA A 219 64.25 -2.00 40.51
CA ALA A 219 62.91 -2.12 41.09
C ALA A 219 62.35 -0.78 41.62
N SER A 220 63.21 0.12 42.08
CA SER A 220 62.84 1.44 42.59
C SER A 220 62.59 2.50 41.51
N ASN A 221 63.07 2.29 40.27
CA ASN A 221 62.90 3.20 39.13
C ASN A 221 61.79 2.75 38.16
N MET A 222 60.96 1.77 38.55
CA MET A 222 59.91 1.24 37.68
C MET A 222 58.77 2.23 37.55
N GLU A 223 58.57 2.70 36.32
CA GLU A 223 57.43 3.53 35.95
C GLU A 223 56.12 2.76 36.20
N ARG A 224 55.15 3.44 36.83
CA ARG A 224 53.82 2.88 37.14
C ARG A 224 52.75 3.83 36.61
N PRO A 225 51.60 3.30 36.16
CA PRO A 225 50.44 4.14 35.86
C PRO A 225 50.04 4.93 37.11
N GLU A 226 49.52 6.15 36.90
CA GLU A 226 48.99 6.97 37.99
C GLU A 226 47.82 6.26 38.70
N PRO A 227 47.64 6.46 40.02
CA PRO A 227 46.48 5.90 40.73
C PRO A 227 45.16 6.37 40.11
N GLY A 228 44.26 5.44 39.78
CA GLY A 228 42.99 5.74 39.12
C GLY A 228 43.05 5.83 37.60
N TYR A 229 44.18 5.48 36.97
CA TYR A 229 44.35 5.41 35.52
C TYR A 229 43.30 4.55 34.82
N GLU A 230 42.80 3.51 35.50
CA GLU A 230 41.75 2.62 35.04
C GLU A 230 40.37 3.31 34.90
N SER A 231 40.17 4.48 35.53
CA SER A 231 38.86 5.14 35.57
C SER A 231 38.41 5.64 34.20
N MET A 232 37.19 5.28 33.80
CA MET A 232 36.51 5.80 32.60
C MET A 232 35.33 6.73 32.96
N ALA A 233 35.19 7.10 34.24
CA ALA A 233 34.02 7.78 34.79
C ALA A 233 33.84 9.23 34.31
N HIS A 234 34.84 9.82 33.64
CA HIS A 234 34.74 11.16 33.04
C HIS A 234 33.92 11.19 31.75
N PHE A 235 33.62 10.04 31.15
CA PHE A 235 32.64 9.93 30.07
C PHE A 235 31.22 9.96 30.62
N VAL A 236 30.71 11.17 30.91
CA VAL A 236 29.33 11.37 31.36
C VAL A 236 28.53 11.99 30.22
N THR A 237 27.47 11.30 29.79
CA THR A 237 26.51 11.84 28.83
C THR A 237 25.30 12.35 29.60
N ASN A 238 24.93 13.63 29.43
CA ASN A 238 23.72 14.16 30.05
C ASN A 238 22.48 13.51 29.40
N THR A 239 21.80 12.64 30.15
CA THR A 239 20.63 11.88 29.69
C THR A 239 19.30 12.60 29.96
N GLU A 240 19.29 13.73 30.67
CA GLU A 240 18.07 14.49 30.95
C GLU A 240 17.48 15.11 29.68
N ASP A 241 18.33 15.53 28.73
CA ASP A 241 17.90 16.01 27.41
C ASP A 241 17.22 14.90 26.59
N VAL A 242 17.69 13.66 26.74
CA VAL A 242 17.13 12.47 26.07
C VAL A 242 15.76 12.12 26.66
N TYR A 243 15.58 12.22 27.99
CA TYR A 243 14.28 12.04 28.64
C TYR A 243 13.25 13.10 28.23
N VAL A 244 13.66 14.35 28.07
CA VAL A 244 12.79 15.43 27.58
C VAL A 244 12.41 15.23 26.11
N LEU A 245 13.36 14.79 25.27
CA LEU A 245 13.11 14.37 23.89
C LEU A 245 12.13 13.19 23.84
N TYR A 246 12.32 12.18 24.69
CA TYR A 246 11.44 11.03 24.82
C TYR A 246 10.00 11.44 25.19
N LEU A 247 9.83 12.27 26.22
CA LEU A 247 8.51 12.79 26.63
C LEU A 247 7.82 13.60 25.52
N ARG A 248 8.58 14.35 24.71
CA ARG A 248 8.04 15.10 23.57
C ARG A 248 7.68 14.19 22.40
N LEU A 249 8.52 13.20 22.08
CA LEU A 249 8.26 12.21 21.03
C LEU A 249 7.07 11.30 21.38
N PHE A 250 6.96 10.86 22.64
CA PHE A 250 5.84 10.06 23.13
C PHE A 250 4.50 10.78 22.90
N LYS A 251 4.49 12.11 23.11
CA LYS A 251 3.32 12.98 22.88
C LYS A 251 2.95 13.12 21.41
N VAL A 252 3.94 13.09 20.51
CA VAL A 252 3.71 13.10 19.05
C VAL A 252 3.15 11.75 18.59
N ALA A 253 3.66 10.63 19.12
CA ALA A 253 3.18 9.29 18.79
C ALA A 253 1.72 9.06 19.23
N THR A 254 1.29 9.60 20.39
CA THR A 254 -0.12 9.47 20.85
C THR A 254 -1.11 10.26 19.99
N LEU A 255 -0.64 11.28 19.26
CA LEU A 255 -1.48 12.13 18.40
C LEU A 255 -1.53 11.65 16.94
N CYS A 256 -0.65 10.74 16.53
CA CYS A 256 -0.45 10.34 15.14
C CYS A 256 -0.69 8.84 14.87
N LEU A 257 -1.51 8.15 15.69
CA LEU A 257 -1.86 6.74 15.49
C LEU A 257 -2.61 6.53 14.16
N ASP A 258 -1.81 6.33 13.11
CA ASP A 258 -2.12 5.77 11.81
C ASP A 258 -1.12 4.59 11.68
N ASP A 259 -1.59 3.38 11.37
CA ASP A 259 -0.85 2.09 11.51
C ASP A 259 0.57 2.07 10.88
N SER A 260 0.85 3.01 9.96
CA SER A 260 2.14 3.25 9.33
C SER A 260 3.33 3.60 10.26
N PHE A 261 3.10 4.01 11.51
CA PHE A 261 4.19 4.38 12.45
C PHE A 261 4.69 3.21 13.33
N ALA A 262 4.07 2.02 13.25
CA ALA A 262 4.39 0.89 14.10
C ALA A 262 5.84 0.39 13.95
N HIS A 263 6.40 0.40 12.74
CA HIS A 263 7.79 0.00 12.49
C HIS A 263 8.80 1.01 13.06
N SER A 264 8.53 2.30 12.92
CA SER A 264 9.37 3.37 13.50
C SER A 264 9.29 3.37 15.03
N TRP A 265 8.12 3.05 15.59
CA TRP A 265 7.93 2.83 17.03
C TRP A 265 8.76 1.66 17.55
N HIS A 266 8.80 0.55 16.81
CA HIS A 266 9.59 -0.63 17.19
C HIS A 266 11.09 -0.33 17.29
N SER A 267 11.61 0.53 16.40
CA SER A 267 13.00 0.98 16.42
C SER A 267 13.29 1.93 17.59
N LEU A 268 12.35 2.83 17.91
CA LEU A 268 12.46 3.69 19.09
C LEU A 268 12.38 2.90 20.40
N ASN A 269 11.57 1.85 20.44
CA ASN A 269 11.44 0.96 21.59
C ASN A 269 12.69 0.10 21.80
N GLN A 270 13.43 -0.22 20.73
CA GLN A 270 14.74 -0.86 20.82
C GLN A 270 15.78 0.06 21.45
N TYR A 271 15.69 1.36 21.15
CA TYR A 271 16.45 2.40 21.86
C TYR A 271 16.03 2.53 23.33
N HIS A 272 14.73 2.39 23.65
CA HIS A 272 14.23 2.34 25.03
C HIS A 272 14.80 1.14 25.80
N GLU A 273 14.90 -0.06 25.23
CA GLU A 273 15.57 -1.18 25.89
C GLU A 273 17.03 -0.86 26.20
N VAL A 274 17.77 -0.24 25.29
CA VAL A 274 19.17 0.15 25.55
C VAL A 274 19.28 1.23 26.64
N VAL A 275 18.40 2.22 26.64
CA VAL A 275 18.42 3.31 27.64
C VAL A 275 17.95 2.84 29.02
N THR A 276 16.90 2.02 29.09
CA THR A 276 16.40 1.46 30.35
C THR A 276 17.35 0.43 30.94
N TRP A 277 18.01 -0.39 30.11
CA TRP A 277 19.05 -1.31 30.56
C TRP A 277 20.25 -0.56 31.14
N ASN A 278 20.66 0.55 30.52
CA ASN A 278 21.71 1.42 31.07
C ASN A 278 21.28 2.15 32.35
N ALA A 279 20.01 2.58 32.47
CA ALA A 279 19.48 3.15 33.70
C ALA A 279 19.44 2.13 34.85
N PHE A 280 19.05 0.88 34.56
CA PHE A 280 19.02 -0.22 35.53
C PHE A 280 20.40 -0.56 36.10
N GLN A 281 21.44 -0.55 35.25
CA GLN A 281 22.84 -0.76 35.67
C GLN A 281 23.38 0.37 36.56
N LEU A 282 22.85 1.59 36.42
CA LEU A 282 23.28 2.76 37.19
C LEU A 282 22.52 2.93 38.52
N THR A 283 21.28 2.45 38.63
CA THR A 283 20.45 2.64 39.84
C THR A 283 20.31 1.40 40.73
N GLY A 284 20.63 0.19 40.24
CA GLY A 284 20.67 -1.02 41.06
C GLY A 284 19.35 -1.38 41.77
N VAL A 285 18.21 -0.90 41.27
CA VAL A 285 16.89 -1.21 41.81
C VAL A 285 16.03 -1.76 40.66
N PRO A 286 15.33 -2.90 40.87
CA PRO A 286 14.50 -3.52 39.85
C PRO A 286 13.36 -2.65 39.32
#